data_AF-A0A2D5GCC5-F1
#
_entry.id   AF-A0A2D5GCC5-F1
#
_cell.length_a   1.000
_cell.length_b   1.000
_cell.length_c   1.000
_cell.angle_alpha   90.00
_cell.angle_beta   90.00
_cell.angle_gamma   90.00
#
_symmetry.space_group_name_H-M   'P 1'
#
loop_
_entity.id
_entity.type
_entity.pdbx_description
1 polymer ?
#
loop_
_entity_poly.entity_id
_entity_poly.type
_entity_poly.pdbx_seq_one_letter_code
_entity_poly.pdbx_strand_id
1 'polypeptide(L)'
;MPKSPFLEMIRSEIRLRGYSLKTEKTYIHWIKRYIYFHNKRHPNTMGAQEVKSFLSHLANEGNVAINTQKTALNALAFLYNQILSQPLGDLGFQHATKKRNLPTVLSPHEVKSILDQLEGKYRLIFSILYGSGLRISECLRLR
;
A
#
# COMPACT_ATOMS: atom_id res chain seq x y z
N MET A 1 -5.78 -23.80 -0.28
CA MET A 1 -5.90 -23.34 1.13
C MET A 1 -7.34 -22.91 1.37
N PRO A 2 -7.99 -23.35 2.47
CA PRO A 2 -9.34 -22.90 2.78
C PRO A 2 -9.35 -21.38 2.94
N LYS A 3 -10.27 -20.71 2.25
CA LYS A 3 -10.43 -19.26 2.32
C LYS A 3 -10.99 -18.91 3.69
N SER A 4 -10.28 -18.08 4.47
CA SER A 4 -10.81 -17.59 5.75
C SER A 4 -12.09 -16.80 5.49
N PRO A 5 -13.24 -17.17 6.09
CA PRO A 5 -14.50 -16.47 5.87
C PRO A 5 -14.41 -14.98 6.21
N PHE A 6 -13.67 -14.66 7.28
CA PHE A 6 -13.41 -13.28 7.70
C PHE A 6 -12.65 -12.45 6.65
N LEU A 7 -11.61 -13.03 6.03
CA LEU A 7 -10.85 -12.33 5.00
C LEU A 7 -11.66 -12.13 3.71
N GLU A 8 -12.53 -13.08 3.35
CA GLU A 8 -13.41 -12.92 2.19
C GLU A 8 -14.49 -11.86 2.44
N MET A 9 -15.05 -11.79 3.65
CA MET A 9 -15.97 -10.72 4.05
C MET A 9 -15.30 -9.34 3.89
N ILE A 10 -14.05 -9.19 4.34
CA ILE A 10 -13.29 -7.93 4.18
C ILE A 10 -13.07 -7.61 2.70
N ARG A 11 -12.76 -8.60 1.85
CA ARG A 11 -12.60 -8.37 0.40
C ARG A 11 -13.89 -7.88 -0.22
N SER A 12 -15.02 -8.50 0.12
CA SER A 12 -16.34 -8.09 -0.37
C SER A 12 -16.64 -6.64 0.02
N GLU A 13 -16.37 -6.26 1.26
CA GLU A 13 -16.60 -4.90 1.75
C GLU A 13 -15.68 -3.86 1.08
N ILE A 14 -14.41 -4.21 0.84
CA ILE A 14 -13.47 -3.36 0.08
C ILE A 14 -14.00 -3.12 -1.34
N ARG A 15 -14.50 -4.18 -2.00
CA ARG A 15 -15.04 -4.07 -3.37
C ARG A 15 -16.35 -3.30 -3.41
N LEU A 16 -17.23 -3.50 -2.45
CA LEU A 16 -18.50 -2.78 -2.32
C LEU A 16 -18.26 -1.27 -2.26
N ARG A 17 -17.20 -0.85 -1.57
CA ARG A 17 -16.79 0.56 -1.43
C ARG A 17 -16.03 1.11 -2.63
N GLY A 18 -15.89 0.36 -3.71
CA GLY A 18 -15.24 0.81 -4.95
C GLY A 18 -13.72 0.97 -4.85
N TYR A 19 -13.06 0.39 -3.84
CA TYR A 19 -11.61 0.44 -3.76
C TYR A 19 -10.96 -0.40 -4.87
N SER A 20 -9.78 0.03 -5.29
CA SER A 20 -9.01 -0.70 -6.31
C SER A 20 -8.59 -2.10 -5.81
N LEU A 21 -8.43 -3.05 -6.74
CA LEU A 21 -7.87 -4.37 -6.45
C LEU A 21 -6.46 -4.30 -5.83
N LYS A 22 -5.70 -3.24 -6.11
CA LYS A 22 -4.39 -3.00 -5.50
C LYS A 22 -4.54 -2.66 -4.01
N THR A 23 -5.54 -1.86 -3.66
CA THR A 23 -5.89 -1.55 -2.26
C THR A 23 -6.34 -2.81 -1.55
N GLU A 24 -7.22 -3.63 -2.15
CA GLU A 24 -7.66 -4.92 -1.59
C GLU A 24 -6.46 -5.81 -1.25
N LYS A 25 -5.56 -6.05 -2.21
CA LYS A 25 -4.37 -6.87 -1.98
C LYS A 25 -3.50 -6.33 -0.84
N THR A 26 -3.31 -5.02 -0.81
CA THR A 26 -2.48 -4.36 0.20
C THR A 26 -3.10 -4.46 1.59
N TYR A 27 -4.40 -4.18 1.72
CA TYR A 27 -5.09 -4.19 3.00
C TYR A 27 -5.18 -5.60 3.56
N ILE A 28 -5.58 -6.57 2.73
CA ILE A 28 -5.62 -7.98 3.13
C ILE A 28 -4.23 -8.48 3.56
N HIS A 29 -3.16 -8.08 2.87
CA HIS A 29 -1.81 -8.42 3.27
C HIS A 29 -1.48 -7.93 4.70
N TRP A 30 -1.74 -6.65 5.00
CA TRP A 30 -1.45 -6.07 6.32
C TRP A 30 -2.34 -6.63 7.42
N ILE A 31 -3.64 -6.77 7.17
CA ILE A 31 -4.59 -7.37 8.11
C ILE A 31 -4.17 -8.81 8.43
N LYS A 32 -3.78 -9.58 7.40
CA LYS A 32 -3.27 -10.94 7.59
C LYS A 32 -2.03 -10.91 8.49
N ARG A 33 -1.00 -10.11 8.15
CA ARG A 33 0.23 -10.04 8.96
C ARG A 33 -0.04 -9.65 10.42
N TYR A 34 -0.94 -8.70 10.65
CA TYR A 34 -1.37 -8.31 11.99
C TYR A 34 -2.00 -9.47 12.77
N ILE A 35 -2.91 -10.22 12.15
CA ILE A 35 -3.54 -11.41 12.76
C ILE A 35 -2.49 -12.48 13.08
N TYR A 36 -1.53 -12.73 12.19
CA TYR A 36 -0.47 -13.72 12.45
C TYR A 36 0.50 -13.26 13.56
N PHE A 37 0.82 -11.97 13.63
CA PHE A 37 1.64 -11.42 14.71
C PHE A 37 1.00 -11.64 16.09
N HIS A 38 -0.32 -11.55 16.17
CA HIS A 38 -1.09 -11.85 17.39
C HIS A 38 -1.57 -13.31 17.47
N ASN A 39 -0.80 -14.26 16.93
CA ASN A 39 -1.07 -15.71 17.03
C ASN A 39 -2.46 -16.15 16.55
N LYS A 40 -2.97 -15.53 15.48
CA LYS A 40 -4.31 -15.75 14.92
C LYS A 40 -5.47 -15.38 15.84
N ARG A 41 -5.22 -14.56 16.87
CA ARG A 41 -6.28 -13.96 17.70
C ARG A 41 -7.20 -13.11 16.82
N HIS A 42 -8.50 -13.19 17.09
CA HIS A 42 -9.49 -12.47 16.29
C HIS A 42 -9.42 -10.96 16.58
N PRO A 43 -9.35 -10.07 15.55
CA PRO A 43 -9.26 -8.62 15.73
C PRO A 43 -10.34 -7.98 16.59
N ASN A 44 -11.55 -8.54 16.62
CA ASN A 44 -12.64 -8.07 17.49
C ASN A 44 -12.33 -8.15 19.00
N THR A 45 -11.32 -8.93 19.40
CA THR A 45 -10.89 -9.04 20.81
C THR A 45 -9.66 -8.19 21.10
N MET A 46 -9.17 -7.43 20.12
CA MET A 46 -7.97 -6.62 20.18
C MET A 46 -8.34 -5.16 19.96
N GLY A 47 -7.39 -4.24 20.18
CA GLY A 47 -7.65 -2.83 19.95
C GLY A 47 -6.38 -2.01 19.78
N ALA A 48 -6.43 -0.78 20.28
CA ALA A 48 -5.37 0.21 20.14
C ALA A 48 -4.01 -0.31 20.60
N GLN A 49 -3.95 -1.05 21.70
CA GLN A 49 -2.71 -1.56 22.27
C GLN A 49 -2.04 -2.58 21.35
N GLU A 50 -2.78 -3.55 20.82
CA GLU A 50 -2.28 -4.54 19.87
C GLU A 50 -1.87 -3.92 18.54
N VAL A 51 -2.59 -2.90 18.08
CA VAL A 51 -2.22 -2.14 16.88
C VAL A 51 -0.90 -1.39 17.10
N LYS A 52 -0.74 -0.70 18.24
CA LYS A 52 0.53 -0.03 18.59
C LYS A 52 1.68 -1.03 18.67
N SER A 53 1.49 -2.15 19.37
CA SER A 53 2.51 -3.21 19.48
C SER A 53 2.96 -3.73 18.10
N PHE A 54 2.01 -4.00 17.20
CA PHE A 54 2.34 -4.43 15.85
C PHE A 54 3.10 -3.36 15.04
N LEU A 55 2.66 -2.10 15.09
CA LEU A 55 3.33 -1.01 14.37
C LEU A 55 4.73 -0.73 14.92
N SER A 56 4.93 -0.85 16.24
CA SER A 56 6.23 -0.75 16.89
C SER A 56 7.16 -1.90 16.51
N HIS A 57 6.66 -3.14 16.47
CA HIS A 57 7.41 -4.29 15.98
C HIS A 57 7.85 -4.10 14.52
N LEU A 58 6.97 -3.59 13.66
CA LEU A 58 7.34 -3.24 12.29
C LEU A 58 8.48 -2.20 12.23
N ALA A 59 8.42 -1.15 13.05
CA ALA A 59 9.47 -0.13 13.08
C ALA A 59 10.81 -0.66 13.59
N ASN A 60 10.80 -1.41 14.70
CA ASN A 60 12.02 -1.77 15.43
C ASN A 60 12.71 -3.02 14.86
N GLU A 61 11.93 -4.07 14.57
CA GLU A 61 12.49 -5.36 14.12
C GLU A 61 12.43 -5.50 12.60
N GLY A 62 11.40 -4.91 11.98
CA GLY A 62 11.20 -4.99 10.53
C GLY A 62 11.98 -3.95 9.72
N ASN A 63 12.57 -2.93 10.36
CA ASN A 63 13.23 -1.77 9.72
C ASN A 63 12.43 -1.20 8.53
N VAL A 64 11.10 -1.26 8.59
CA VAL A 64 10.28 -0.90 7.44
C VAL A 64 10.25 0.61 7.24
N ALA A 65 10.26 1.01 5.97
CA ALA A 65 10.09 2.40 5.61
C ALA A 65 8.78 2.98 6.19
N ILE A 66 8.79 4.26 6.53
CA ILE A 66 7.65 5.00 7.11
C ILE A 66 6.39 4.86 6.27
N ASN A 67 6.51 4.93 4.93
CA ASN A 67 5.37 4.78 4.04
C ASN A 67 4.75 3.37 4.10
N THR A 68 5.57 2.36 4.36
CA THR A 68 5.11 0.99 4.60
C THR A 68 4.32 0.91 5.89
N GLN A 69 4.81 1.51 6.97
CA GLN A 69 4.10 1.59 8.25
C GLN A 69 2.79 2.37 8.14
N LYS A 70 2.78 3.49 7.40
CA LYS A 70 1.55 4.24 7.10
C LYS A 70 0.52 3.40 6.35
N THR A 71 0.98 2.60 5.39
CA THR A 71 0.11 1.70 4.64
C THR A 71 -0.48 0.61 5.55
N ALA A 72 0.32 0.07 6.47
CA ALA A 72 -0.15 -0.88 7.48
C ALA A 72 -1.17 -0.24 8.43
N LEU A 73 -0.89 0.95 8.94
CA LEU A 73 -1.81 1.71 9.81
C LEU A 73 -3.14 1.99 9.09
N ASN A 74 -3.12 2.42 7.84
CA ASN A 74 -4.34 2.69 7.08
C ASN A 74 -5.19 1.42 6.88
N ALA A 75 -4.55 0.27 6.64
CA ALA A 75 -5.25 -1.01 6.54
C ALA A 75 -5.92 -1.42 7.86
N LEU A 76 -5.24 -1.19 9.00
CA LEU A 76 -5.79 -1.49 10.33
C LEU A 76 -6.88 -0.49 10.74
N ALA A 77 -6.69 0.79 10.46
CA ALA A 77 -7.74 1.80 10.66
C ALA A 77 -8.99 1.47 9.84
N PHE A 78 -8.84 1.01 8.59
CA PHE A 78 -9.96 0.52 7.80
C PHE A 78 -10.66 -0.68 8.46
N LEU A 79 -9.89 -1.68 8.91
CA LEU A 79 -10.43 -2.84 9.61
C LEU A 79 -11.28 -2.43 10.83
N TYR A 80 -10.73 -1.60 11.70
CA TYR A 80 -11.38 -1.24 12.95
C TYR A 80 -12.54 -0.26 12.77
N ASN A 81 -12.40 0.74 11.90
CA ASN A 81 -13.44 1.76 11.71
C ASN A 81 -14.59 1.27 10.82
N GLN A 82 -14.29 0.50 9.76
CA GLN A 82 -15.28 0.16 8.74
C GLN A 82 -15.81 -1.27 8.85
N ILE A 83 -15.01 -2.21 9.38
CA ILE A 83 -15.43 -3.63 9.49
C ILE A 83 -15.92 -3.95 10.89
N LEU A 84 -15.18 -3.54 11.92
CA LEU A 84 -15.48 -3.89 13.31
C LEU A 84 -16.30 -2.83 14.05
N SER A 85 -16.47 -1.63 13.47
CA SER A 85 -17.13 -0.48 14.10
C SER A 85 -16.58 -0.16 15.51
N GLN A 86 -15.29 -0.41 15.71
CA GLN A 86 -14.56 -0.21 16.97
C GLN A 86 -13.41 0.76 16.71
N PRO A 87 -13.66 2.08 16.70
CA PRO A 87 -12.62 3.05 16.37
C PRO A 87 -11.49 3.01 17.38
N LEU A 88 -10.25 3.00 16.89
CA LEU A 88 -9.04 2.81 17.69
C LEU A 88 -8.67 4.01 18.59
N GLY A 89 -9.44 5.10 18.55
CA GLY A 89 -9.14 6.35 19.26
C GLY A 89 -7.81 6.97 18.81
N ASP A 90 -7.25 7.84 19.66
CA ASP A 90 -5.91 8.37 19.42
C ASP A 90 -4.83 7.33 19.76
N LEU A 91 -4.13 6.90 18.72
CA LEU A 91 -3.05 5.93 18.86
C LEU A 91 -1.76 6.57 19.42
N GLY A 92 -1.68 7.90 19.59
CA GLY A 92 -0.47 8.59 20.07
C GLY A 92 0.77 8.25 19.23
N PHE A 93 0.54 7.88 17.96
CA PHE A 93 1.54 7.28 17.11
C PHE A 93 2.35 8.38 16.42
N GLN A 94 3.59 8.60 16.87
CA GLN A 94 4.50 9.48 16.16
C GLN A 94 5.11 8.73 14.98
N HIS A 95 4.79 9.17 13.77
CA HIS A 95 5.47 8.66 12.59
C HIS A 95 6.97 8.98 12.68
N ALA A 96 7.81 7.99 12.39
CA ALA A 96 9.19 8.31 12.05
C ALA A 96 9.19 9.27 10.85
N THR A 97 9.99 10.34 10.93
CA THR A 97 10.08 11.37 9.89
C THR A 97 11.32 11.08 9.05
N LYS A 98 11.15 10.88 7.73
CA LYS A 98 12.26 10.83 6.77
C LYS A 98 12.18 12.05 5.87
N LYS A 99 13.33 12.70 5.65
CA LYS A 99 13.48 13.75 4.63
C LYS A 99 12.99 13.19 3.29
N ARG A 100 12.04 13.87 2.65
CA ARG A 100 11.64 13.53 1.27
C ARG A 100 12.86 13.77 0.38
N ASN A 101 13.34 12.73 -0.30
CA ASN A 101 14.25 12.92 -1.41
C ASN A 101 13.46 13.56 -2.55
N LEU A 102 13.95 14.68 -3.06
CA LEU A 102 13.38 15.25 -4.27
C LEU A 102 13.56 14.22 -5.40
N PRO A 103 12.52 13.96 -6.21
CA PRO A 103 12.67 13.08 -7.35
C PRO A 103 13.74 13.65 -8.27
N THR A 104 14.78 12.86 -8.55
CA THR A 104 15.78 13.22 -9.55
C THR A 104 15.13 13.12 -10.91
N VAL A 105 15.10 14.23 -11.65
CA VAL A 105 14.58 14.28 -13.02
C VAL A 105 15.70 13.95 -13.99
N LEU A 106 15.37 13.20 -15.05
CA LEU A 106 16.29 12.95 -16.16
C LEU A 106 16.40 14.19 -17.04
N SER A 107 17.61 14.52 -17.47
CA SER A 107 17.87 15.55 -18.48
C SER A 107 17.42 15.08 -19.87
N PRO A 108 17.13 16.00 -20.81
CA PRO A 108 16.79 15.65 -22.19
C PRO A 108 17.83 14.75 -22.88
N HIS A 109 19.12 14.92 -22.53
CA HIS A 109 20.21 14.10 -23.07
C HIS A 109 20.17 12.66 -22.55
N GLU A 110 19.91 12.46 -21.26
CA GLU A 110 19.74 11.13 -20.67
C GLU A 110 18.51 10.42 -21.25
N VAL A 111 17.40 11.15 -21.41
CA VAL A 111 16.18 10.60 -22.03
C VAL A 111 16.45 10.18 -23.47
N LYS A 112 17.13 11.02 -24.27
CA LYS A 112 17.50 10.68 -25.64
C LYS A 112 18.37 9.42 -25.68
N SER A 113 19.38 9.34 -24.83
CA SER A 113 20.29 8.19 -24.76
C SER A 113 19.54 6.90 -24.41
N ILE A 114 18.53 6.97 -23.53
CA ILE A 114 17.65 5.83 -23.23
C ILE A 114 16.78 5.46 -24.43
N LEU A 115 16.12 6.43 -25.07
CA LEU A 115 15.24 6.16 -26.22
C LEU A 115 15.99 5.58 -27.41
N ASP A 116 17.25 5.95 -27.61
CA ASP A 116 18.08 5.45 -28.70
C ASP A 116 18.48 3.97 -28.52
N GLN A 117 18.48 3.45 -27.29
CA GLN A 117 18.71 2.03 -26.99
C GLN A 117 17.42 1.19 -26.99
N LEU A 118 16.25 1.82 -27.12
CA LEU A 118 14.97 1.14 -27.14
C LEU A 118 14.49 0.90 -28.58
N GLU A 119 13.87 -0.25 -28.79
CA GLU A 119 13.35 -0.66 -30.10
C GLU A 119 11.85 -1.02 -30.05
N GLY A 120 11.22 -0.94 -31.22
CA GLY A 120 9.82 -1.34 -31.44
C GLY A 120 8.83 -0.71 -30.46
N LYS A 121 8.00 -1.56 -29.84
CA LYS A 121 6.93 -1.15 -28.92
C LYS A 121 7.42 -0.38 -27.69
N TYR A 122 8.62 -0.69 -27.19
CA TYR A 122 9.15 -0.04 -25.99
C TYR A 122 9.57 1.41 -26.31
N ARG A 123 10.19 1.65 -27.47
CA ARG A 123 10.52 3.01 -27.91
C ARG A 123 9.27 3.88 -28.04
N LEU A 124 8.19 3.32 -28.58
CA LEU A 124 6.91 4.03 -28.71
C LEU A 124 6.30 4.37 -27.34
N ILE A 125 6.19 3.39 -26.44
CA ILE A 125 5.62 3.59 -25.10
C ILE A 125 6.40 4.65 -24.33
N PHE A 126 7.73 4.56 -24.29
CA PHE A 126 8.56 5.52 -23.56
C PHE A 126 8.53 6.92 -24.19
N SER A 127 8.45 7.02 -25.53
CA SER A 127 8.27 8.31 -26.22
C SER A 127 6.95 8.98 -25.83
N ILE A 128 5.84 8.22 -25.77
CA ILE A 128 4.53 8.73 -25.35
C ILE A 128 4.59 9.18 -23.89
N LEU A 129 5.13 8.35 -22.99
CA LEU A 129 5.25 8.69 -21.57
C LEU A 129 6.01 10.00 -21.36
N TYR A 130 7.17 10.16 -22.04
CA TYR A 130 7.97 11.37 -21.94
C TYR A 130 7.29 12.58 -22.57
N GLY A 131 6.73 12.45 -23.78
CA GLY A 131 6.16 13.56 -24.53
C GLY A 131 4.80 14.08 -24.00
N SER A 132 4.04 13.23 -23.30
CA SER A 132 2.70 13.58 -22.81
C SER A 132 2.58 13.65 -21.27
N GLY A 133 3.63 13.23 -20.53
CA GLY A 133 3.62 13.22 -19.07
C GLY A 133 2.63 12.21 -18.45
N LEU A 134 2.13 11.26 -19.24
CA LEU A 134 1.20 10.23 -18.77
C LEU A 134 1.86 9.31 -17.73
N ARG A 135 1.06 8.81 -16.79
CA ARG A 135 1.48 7.67 -15.96
C ARG A 135 1.50 6.40 -16.81
N ILE A 136 2.37 5.46 -16.44
CA ILE A 136 2.48 4.14 -17.11
C ILE A 136 1.11 3.46 -17.24
N SER A 137 0.27 3.51 -16.20
CA SER A 137 -1.07 2.90 -16.24
C SER A 137 -2.04 3.58 -17.19
N GLU A 138 -1.87 4.88 -17.45
CA GLU A 138 -2.70 5.66 -18.38
C GLU A 138 -2.25 5.34 -19.81
N CYS A 139 -0.94 5.38 -20.08
CA CYS A 139 -0.36 5.04 -21.39
C CYS A 139 -0.73 3.62 -21.85
N LEU A 140 -0.70 2.63 -20.95
CA LEU A 140 -1.05 1.24 -21.27
C LEU A 140 -2.56 1.01 -21.49
N ARG A 141 -3.40 2.01 -21.23
CA ARG A 141 -4.87 1.94 -21.39
C ARG A 141 -5.39 2.87 -22.49
N LEU A 142 -4.48 3.50 -23.24
CA LEU A 142 -4.85 4.28 -24.43
C LEU A 142 -5.64 3.39 -25.40
N ARG A 143 -6.71 3.95 -25.96
CA ARG A 143 -7.63 3.31 -26.90
C ARG A 143 -7.56 4.02 -28.24
#